data_AF-S0L8E7-F1
#
_entry.id   AF-S0L8E7-F1
#
_cell.length_a   1.000
_cell.length_b   1.000
_cell.length_c   1.000
_cell.angle_alpha   90.00
_cell.angle_beta   90.00
_cell.angle_gamma   90.00
#
_symmetry.space_group_name_H-M   'P 1'
#
loop_
_entity.id
_entity.type
_entity.pdbx_description
1 polymer ?
#
loop_
_entity_poly.entity_id
_entity_poly.type
_entity_poly.pdbx_seq_one_letter_code
_entity_poly.pdbx_strand_id
1 'polypeptide(L)'
;MKRKKVFITSLLLILIPIVISVLSNLFFASSIFISLIVVYGVLLIFLLPSDSFFGNVVDYHTKVANPTFQSEKKKLHLNQEKLEDLILFFVVLFSLLITLIIFYVKATHSA
;
A
#
# COMPACT_ATOMS: atom_id res chain seq x y z
N MET A 1 8.65 -18.63 9.50
CA MET A 1 8.85 -17.32 10.19
C MET A 1 8.31 -16.13 9.40
N LYS A 2 8.50 -16.03 8.07
CA LYS A 2 8.07 -14.87 7.25
C LYS A 2 6.55 -14.57 7.24
N ARG A 3 5.68 -15.58 7.16
CA ARG A 3 4.20 -15.37 7.18
C ARG A 3 3.69 -14.67 8.45
N LYS A 4 4.27 -14.99 9.62
CA LYS A 4 3.93 -14.31 10.88
C LYS A 4 4.33 -12.83 10.85
N LYS A 5 5.48 -12.52 10.23
CA LYS A 5 5.94 -11.14 10.03
C LYS A 5 4.94 -10.33 9.21
N VAL A 6 4.53 -10.84 8.05
CA VAL A 6 3.53 -10.19 7.18
C VAL A 6 2.24 -9.92 7.93
N PHE A 7 1.74 -10.91 8.68
CA PHE A 7 0.52 -10.75 9.46
C PHE A 7 0.65 -9.64 10.52
N ILE A 8 1.75 -9.62 11.27
CA ILE A 8 2.03 -8.58 12.26
C ILE A 8 2.14 -7.21 11.57
N THR A 9 2.82 -7.11 10.43
CA THR A 9 2.94 -5.86 9.67
C THR A 9 1.58 -5.37 9.18
N SER A 10 0.74 -6.27 8.63
CA SER A 10 -0.62 -5.94 8.20
C SER A 10 -1.47 -5.45 9.37
N LEU A 11 -1.38 -6.10 10.53
CA LEU A 11 -2.09 -5.66 11.73
C LEU A 11 -1.63 -4.26 12.16
N LEU A 12 -0.32 -4.01 12.15
CA LEU A 12 0.25 -2.71 12.51
C LEU A 12 -0.18 -1.60 11.53
N LEU A 13 -0.23 -1.91 10.24
CA LEU A 13 -0.69 -0.99 9.19
C LEU A 13 -2.16 -0.59 9.35
N ILE A 14 -2.97 -1.38 10.04
CA ILE A 14 -4.35 -1.03 10.38
C ILE A 14 -4.41 -0.28 11.70
N LEU A 15 -3.69 -0.77 12.72
CA LEU A 15 -3.79 -0.24 14.09
C LEU A 15 -3.15 1.14 14.24
N ILE A 16 -1.99 1.39 13.62
CA ILE A 16 -1.26 2.66 13.74
C ILE A 16 -2.11 3.83 13.19
N PRO A 17 -2.68 3.76 11.97
CA PRO A 17 -3.55 4.83 11.45
C PRO A 17 -4.76 5.11 12.34
N ILE A 18 -5.35 4.09 12.96
CA ILE A 18 -6.46 4.25 13.90
C ILE A 18 -5.99 5.03 15.13
N VAL A 19 -4.88 4.63 15.74
CA VAL A 19 -4.32 5.33 16.91
C VAL A 19 -3.99 6.79 16.57
N ILE A 20 -3.32 7.04 15.45
CA ILE A 20 -3.00 8.40 14.99
C ILE A 20 -4.27 9.23 14.81
N SER A 21 -5.32 8.65 14.21
CA SER A 21 -6.56 9.36 13.95
C SER A 21 -7.33 9.69 15.23
N VAL A 22 -7.35 8.77 16.20
CA VAL A 22 -7.91 9.02 17.53
C VAL A 22 -7.15 10.11 18.26
N LEU A 23 -5.81 10.08 18.24
CA LEU A 23 -4.99 11.14 18.83
C LEU A 23 -5.25 12.48 18.13
N SER A 24 -5.37 12.50 16.79
CA SER A 24 -5.64 13.74 16.06
C SER A 24 -7.01 14.34 16.41
N ASN A 25 -8.01 13.49 16.70
CA ASN A 25 -9.31 13.95 17.15
C ASN A 25 -9.21 14.56 18.56
N LEU A 26 -8.45 13.92 19.46
CA LEU A 26 -8.24 14.41 20.83
C LEU A 26 -7.56 15.78 20.87
N PHE A 27 -6.51 15.98 20.07
CA PHE A 27 -5.69 17.21 20.13
C PHE A 27 -6.20 18.34 19.23
N PHE A 28 -6.84 18.03 18.10
CA PHE A 28 -7.22 19.03 17.10
C PHE A 28 -8.72 19.10 16.83
N ALA A 29 -9.55 18.36 17.59
CA ALA A 29 -11.00 18.24 17.37
C ALA A 29 -11.40 17.85 15.93
N SER A 30 -10.48 17.20 15.21
CA SER A 30 -10.66 16.82 13.81
C SER A 30 -11.52 15.55 13.68
N SER A 31 -12.23 15.38 12.56
CA SER A 31 -13.00 14.16 12.33
C SER A 31 -12.08 12.95 12.16
N ILE A 32 -12.29 11.91 12.99
CA ILE A 32 -11.52 10.65 12.94
C ILE A 32 -11.49 10.07 11.53
N PHE A 33 -12.60 10.15 10.80
CA PHE A 33 -12.71 9.64 9.44
C PHE A 33 -11.85 10.41 8.44
N ILE A 34 -11.79 11.74 8.57
CA ILE A 34 -10.98 12.58 7.67
C ILE A 34 -9.50 12.26 7.91
N SER A 35 -9.08 12.18 9.17
CA SER A 35 -7.70 11.81 9.52
C SER A 35 -7.34 10.41 9.01
N LEU A 36 -8.23 9.43 9.14
CA LEU A 36 -8.02 8.07 8.61
C LEU A 36 -7.85 8.07 7.09
N ILE A 37 -8.71 8.81 6.37
CA ILE A 37 -8.64 8.90 4.90
C ILE A 37 -7.30 9.50 4.47
N VAL A 38 -6.84 10.57 5.13
CA VAL A 38 -5.56 11.19 4.82
C VAL A 38 -4.40 10.24 5.09
N VAL A 39 -4.36 9.61 6.27
CA VAL A 39 -3.26 8.71 6.65
C VAL A 39 -3.20 7.48 5.74
N TYR A 40 -4.33 6.83 5.47
CA TYR A 40 -4.37 5.69 4.55
C TYR A 40 -4.05 6.09 3.11
N GLY A 41 -4.49 7.26 2.66
CA GLY A 41 -4.14 7.80 1.33
C GLY A 41 -2.64 8.00 1.18
N VAL A 42 -1.99 8.58 2.18
CA VAL A 42 -0.52 8.74 2.21
C VAL A 42 0.17 7.38 2.20
N LEU A 43 -0.24 6.45 3.05
CA LEU A 43 0.32 5.08 3.08
C LEU A 43 0.19 4.39 1.72
N LEU A 44 -0.94 4.53 1.05
CA LEU A 44 -1.19 3.89 -0.24
C LEU A 44 -0.22 4.35 -1.34
N ILE A 45 0.16 5.64 -1.33
CA ILE A 45 1.16 6.19 -2.26
C ILE A 45 2.54 5.55 -2.00
N PHE A 46 2.93 5.43 -0.73
CA PHE A 46 4.22 4.84 -0.36
C PHE A 46 4.29 3.33 -0.60
N LEU A 47 3.16 2.62 -0.53
CA LEU A 47 3.09 1.17 -0.79
C LEU A 47 2.91 0.83 -2.27
N LEU A 48 2.87 1.82 -3.18
CA LEU A 48 2.69 1.57 -4.60
C LEU A 48 3.94 0.82 -5.16
N PRO A 49 3.78 -0.35 -5.80
CA PRO A 49 4.92 -1.10 -6.32
C PRO A 49 5.55 -0.36 -7.52
N SER A 50 6.72 0.26 -7.31
CA SER A 50 7.45 1.02 -8.34
C SER A 50 8.11 0.14 -9.40
N ASP A 51 8.55 -1.06 -9.02
CA ASP A 51 9.54 -1.82 -9.79
C ASP A 51 8.93 -2.74 -10.87
N SER A 52 7.61 -2.92 -10.91
CA SER A 52 6.96 -3.82 -11.89
C SER A 52 6.69 -3.19 -13.25
N PHE A 53 6.55 -1.86 -13.33
CA PHE A 53 6.11 -1.21 -14.57
C PHE A 53 7.28 -0.62 -15.40
N PHE A 54 8.35 -0.15 -14.75
CA PHE A 54 9.43 0.56 -15.44
C PHE A 54 10.71 -0.28 -15.67
N GLY A 55 10.94 -1.32 -14.88
CA GLY A 55 12.18 -2.12 -14.96
C GLY A 55 12.38 -2.84 -16.31
N ASN A 56 11.29 -3.22 -16.99
CA ASN A 56 11.40 -3.93 -18.27
C ASN A 56 11.77 -3.00 -19.44
N VAL A 57 11.49 -1.70 -19.36
CA VAL A 57 11.80 -0.75 -20.44
C VAL A 57 13.30 -0.44 -20.46
N VAL A 58 13.91 -0.30 -19.28
CA VAL A 58 15.35 -0.08 -19.12
C VAL A 58 16.15 -1.32 -19.54
N ASP A 59 15.69 -2.51 -19.14
CA ASP A 59 16.30 -3.78 -19.57
C ASP A 59 16.21 -3.96 -21.10
N TYR A 60 15.11 -3.50 -21.72
CA TYR A 60 14.92 -3.58 -23.16
C TYR A 60 15.92 -2.70 -23.92
N HIS A 61 16.07 -1.43 -23.52
CA HIS A 61 17.05 -0.53 -24.12
C HIS A 61 18.48 -1.06 -24.02
N THR A 62 18.83 -1.66 -22.88
CA THR A 62 20.16 -2.24 -22.65
C THR A 62 20.39 -3.47 -23.53
N LYS A 63 19.35 -4.28 -23.77
CA LYS A 63 19.40 -5.45 -24.67
C LYS A 63 19.54 -5.07 -26.14
N VAL A 64 18.94 -3.96 -26.58
CA VAL A 64 19.10 -3.46 -27.96
C VAL A 64 20.50 -2.88 -28.19
N ALA A 65 21.07 -2.23 -27.17
CA ALA A 65 22.41 -1.65 -27.25
C ALA A 65 23.55 -2.69 -27.17
N ASN A 66 23.32 -3.85 -26.53
CA ASN A 66 24.31 -4.92 -26.42
C ASN A 66 23.74 -6.31 -26.77
N PRO A 67 24.01 -6.83 -27.98
CA PRO A 67 23.50 -8.13 -28.44
C PRO A 67 24.01 -9.34 -27.65
N THR A 68 25.15 -9.23 -26.97
CA THR A 68 25.70 -10.31 -26.12
C THR A 68 25.20 -10.24 -24.68
N PHE A 69 24.32 -9.28 -24.36
CA PHE A 69 23.70 -9.19 -23.04
C PHE A 69 22.76 -10.38 -22.80
N GLN A 70 23.28 -11.40 -22.11
CA GLN A 70 22.46 -12.47 -21.57
C GLN A 70 21.74 -11.90 -20.35
N SER A 71 20.50 -11.45 -20.54
CA SER A 71 19.61 -11.16 -19.42
C SER A 71 19.58 -12.42 -18.55
N GLU A 72 20.00 -12.33 -17.29
CA GLU A 72 19.67 -13.37 -16.32
C GLU A 72 18.19 -13.65 -16.51
N LYS A 73 17.83 -14.91 -16.81
CA LYS A 73 16.44 -15.29 -16.98
C LYS A 73 15.74 -14.81 -15.72
N LYS A 74 14.99 -13.71 -15.80
CA LYS A 74 14.01 -13.28 -14.81
C LYS A 74 13.02 -14.44 -14.79
N LYS A 75 13.34 -15.48 -14.02
CA LYS A 75 12.40 -16.53 -13.68
C LYS A 75 11.19 -15.73 -13.19
N LEU A 76 10.03 -16.03 -13.73
CA LEU A 76 8.73 -15.65 -13.18
C LEU A 76 8.53 -16.30 -11.79
N HIS A 77 9.58 -16.39 -10.97
CA HIS A 77 9.45 -16.34 -9.53
C HIS A 77 8.96 -14.94 -9.23
N LEU A 78 7.65 -14.81 -9.07
CA LEU A 78 7.10 -13.74 -8.26
C LEU A 78 7.86 -13.82 -6.93
N ASN A 79 8.88 -12.99 -6.77
CA ASN A 79 9.70 -12.99 -5.57
C ASN A 79 8.74 -12.89 -4.39
N GLN A 80 8.86 -13.79 -3.42
CA GLN A 80 7.92 -13.89 -2.32
C GLN A 80 7.74 -12.52 -1.62
N GLU A 81 8.80 -11.69 -1.61
CA GLU A 81 8.78 -10.32 -1.09
C GLU A 81 7.86 -9.38 -1.90
N LYS A 82 7.81 -9.49 -3.24
CA LYS A 82 6.84 -8.75 -4.06
C LYS A 82 5.40 -9.15 -3.76
N LEU A 83 5.15 -10.41 -3.44
CA LEU A 83 3.82 -10.90 -3.07
C LEU A 83 3.43 -10.33 -1.69
N GLU A 84 4.37 -10.30 -0.75
CA GLU A 84 4.19 -9.67 0.56
C GLU A 84 3.85 -8.16 0.42
N ASP A 85 4.59 -7.42 -0.40
CA ASP A 85 4.32 -5.99 -0.65
C ASP A 85 2.94 -5.76 -1.28
N LEU A 86 2.54 -6.60 -2.25
CA LEU A 86 1.21 -6.55 -2.84
C LEU A 86 0.10 -6.82 -1.81
N ILE A 87 0.31 -7.80 -0.91
CA ILE A 87 -0.65 -8.07 0.18
C ILE A 87 -0.80 -6.83 1.05
N LEU A 88 0.30 -6.20 1.46
CA LEU A 88 0.25 -4.99 2.28
C LEU A 88 -0.45 -3.84 1.55
N PHE A 89 -0.16 -3.65 0.26
CA PHE A 89 -0.83 -2.66 -0.58
C PHE A 89 -2.36 -2.89 -0.62
N PHE A 90 -2.81 -4.11 -0.88
CA PHE A 90 -4.24 -4.43 -0.91
C PHE A 90 -4.90 -4.25 0.46
N VAL A 91 -4.23 -4.61 1.55
CA VAL A 91 -4.73 -4.38 2.92
C VAL A 91 -4.98 -2.89 3.17
N VAL A 92 -4.04 -2.02 2.79
CA VAL A 92 -4.20 -0.56 2.93
C VAL A 92 -5.30 -0.04 2.00
N LEU A 93 -5.36 -0.50 0.75
CA LEU A 93 -6.38 -0.12 -0.22
C LEU A 93 -7.79 -0.46 0.28
N PHE A 94 -8.02 -1.70 0.74
CA PHE A 94 -9.31 -2.10 1.27
C PHE A 94 -9.68 -1.33 2.55
N SER A 95 -8.70 -1.06 3.42
CA SER A 95 -8.92 -0.26 4.63
C SER A 95 -9.35 1.17 4.28
N LEU A 96 -8.73 1.78 3.26
CA LEU A 96 -9.10 3.10 2.75
C LEU A 96 -10.51 3.09 2.16
N LEU A 97 -10.84 2.11 1.31
CA LEU A 97 -12.17 1.98 0.70
C LEU A 97 -13.27 1.80 1.75
N ILE A 98 -13.05 0.92 2.74
CA ILE A 98 -13.99 0.72 3.85
C ILE A 98 -14.19 2.02 4.62
N THR A 99 -13.11 2.75 4.93
CA THR A 99 -13.19 4.03 5.63
C THR A 99 -13.99 5.06 4.83
N LEU A 100 -13.78 5.14 3.52
CA LEU A 100 -14.53 6.00 2.60
C LEU A 100 -16.02 5.65 2.56
N ILE A 101 -16.35 4.36 2.48
CA ILE A 101 -17.75 3.88 2.48
C ILE A 101 -18.43 4.25 3.80
N ILE A 102 -17.79 3.99 4.95
CA ILE A 102 -18.35 4.34 6.26
C ILE A 102 -18.53 5.85 6.38
N PHE A 103 -17.56 6.63 5.93
CA PHE A 103 -17.64 8.09 5.93
C PHE A 103 -18.80 8.59 5.07
N TYR A 104 -18.96 8.07 3.86
CA TYR A 104 -20.06 8.42 2.96
C TYR A 104 -21.42 8.12 3.58
N VAL A 105 -21.61 6.90 4.11
CA VAL A 105 -22.87 6.50 4.78
C VAL A 105 -23.17 7.40 5.99
N LYS A 106 -22.16 7.72 6.80
CA LYS A 106 -22.32 8.63 7.94
C LYS A 106 -22.71 10.04 7.49
N ALA A 107 -22.10 10.54 6.43
CA ALA A 107 -22.40 11.86 5.87
C ALA A 107 -23.83 11.94 5.34
N THR A 108 -24.34 10.89 4.68
CA THR A 108 -25.70 10.85 4.13
C THR A 108 -26.79 10.70 5.18
N HIS A 109 -26.52 10.05 6.32
CA HIS A 109 -27.49 9.90 7.42
C HIS A 109 -27.49 11.05 8.43
N SER A 110 -26.51 11.96 8.36
CA SER A 110 -26.42 13.14 9.24
C SER A 110 -26.93 14.42 8.56
N ALA A 111 -27.45 14.32 7.34
CA ALA A 111 -28.09 15.40 6.58
C ALA A 111 -29.61 15.23 6.62
#